data_AF-A0A0M3JPH9-F1
#
_entry.id   AF-A0A0M3JPH9-F1
#
_cell.length_a   1.000
_cell.length_b   1.000
_cell.length_c   1.000
_cell.angle_alpha   90.00
_cell.angle_beta   90.00
_cell.angle_gamma   90.00
#
_symmetry.space_group_name_H-M   'P 1'
#
loop_
_entity.id
_entity.type
_entity.pdbx_description
1 polymer ?
#
loop_
_entity_poly.entity_id
_entity_poly.type
_entity_poly.pdbx_seq_one_letter_code
_entity_poly.pdbx_strand_id
1 'polypeptide(L)'
;MILIIKTDVALVLSGTALNVCLQYYESEVAELVCGCTAVVCCRCSPEQKAQIVNLLRKYRAPLRVAAVGDGGNDVSMIQAAHAGI
;
A
#
# COMPACT_ATOMS: atom_id res chain seq x y z
N MET A 1 18.64 8.30 0.08
CA MET A 1 18.62 6.95 0.65
C MET A 1 17.80 7.03 1.92
N ILE A 2 16.53 6.61 1.87
CA ILE A 2 15.59 6.74 3.00
C ILE A 2 15.93 5.62 3.99
N LEU A 3 16.41 5.98 5.19
CA LEU A 3 16.61 5.04 6.29
C LEU A 3 15.23 4.72 6.89
N ILE A 4 14.65 3.59 6.49
CA ILE A 4 13.38 3.13 7.06
C ILE A 4 13.70 2.44 8.39
N ILE A 5 13.50 3.15 9.49
CA ILE A 5 13.51 2.55 10.83
C ILE A 5 12.17 1.85 11.01
N LYS A 6 12.19 0.52 11.12
CA LYS A 6 10.99 -0.25 11.44
C LYS A 6 10.58 0.02 12.89
N THR A 7 9.34 0.46 13.08
CA THR A 7 8.75 0.64 14.39
C THR A 7 7.79 -0.51 14.70
N ASP A 8 7.73 -0.92 15.97
CA ASP A 8 6.77 -1.94 16.43
C ASP A 8 5.37 -1.31 16.61
N VAL A 9 4.83 -0.83 15.49
CA VAL A 9 3.56 -0.11 15.42
C VAL A 9 2.74 -0.66 14.26
N ALA A 10 1.43 -0.76 14.48
CA ALA A 10 0.44 -1.04 13.44
C ALA A 10 -0.31 0.23 13.06
N LEU A 11 -0.50 0.44 11.74
CA LEU A 11 -1.27 1.56 11.20
C LEU A 11 -2.62 1.06 10.66
N VAL A 12 -3.69 1.79 10.95
CA VAL A 12 -5.01 1.57 10.36
C VAL A 12 -5.43 2.81 9.57
N LEU A 13 -5.76 2.64 8.28
CA LEU A 13 -6.17 3.71 7.38
C LEU A 13 -7.53 3.40 6.74
N SER A 14 -8.44 4.35 6.73
CA SER A 14 -9.67 4.24 5.93
C SER A 14 -9.40 4.59 4.46
N GLY A 15 -10.22 4.06 3.54
CA GLY A 15 -10.15 4.40 2.11
C GLY A 15 -10.31 5.91 1.85
N THR A 16 -11.13 6.60 2.65
CA THR A 16 -11.29 8.06 2.53
C THR A 16 -10.02 8.82 2.93
N ALA A 17 -9.37 8.44 4.03
CA ALA A 17 -8.10 9.03 4.47
C ALA A 17 -6.98 8.70 3.46
N LEU A 18 -6.91 7.44 3.02
CA LEU A 18 -5.96 6.99 2.00
C LEU A 18 -6.08 7.81 0.72
N ASN A 19 -7.30 8.13 0.26
CA ASN A 19 -7.50 8.95 -0.93
C ASN A 19 -6.83 10.32 -0.81
N VAL A 20 -7.06 11.01 0.32
CA VAL A 20 -6.46 12.32 0.60
C VAL A 20 -4.94 12.19 0.69
N CYS A 21 -4.43 11.18 1.38
CA CYS A 21 -3.00 10.93 1.51
C CYS A 21 -2.33 10.67 0.17
N LEU A 22 -2.89 9.80 -0.68
CA LEU A 22 -2.34 9.51 -2.01
C LEU A 22 -2.37 10.73 -2.92
N GLN A 23 -3.38 11.59 -2.80
CA GLN A 23 -3.52 12.76 -3.67
C GLN A 23 -2.61 13.93 -3.27
N TYR A 24 -2.39 14.15 -1.98
CA TYR A 24 -1.72 15.36 -1.47
C TYR A 24 -0.43 15.10 -0.68
N TYR A 25 -0.23 13.87 -0.19
CA TYR A 25 0.84 13.51 0.76
C TYR A 25 1.45 12.14 0.43
N GLU A 26 1.65 11.85 -0.86
CA GLU A 26 2.04 10.51 -1.34
C GLU A 26 3.36 10.02 -0.71
N SER A 27 4.36 10.91 -0.61
CA SER A 27 5.66 10.60 -0.01
C SER A 27 5.55 10.27 1.48
N GLU A 28 4.79 11.07 2.22
CA GLU A 28 4.66 10.99 3.66
C GLU A 28 3.88 9.73 4.06
N VAL A 29 2.80 9.43 3.33
CA VAL A 29 2.05 8.19 3.57
C VAL A 29 2.88 6.97 3.17
N ALA A 30 3.70 7.06 2.12
CA ALA A 30 4.61 5.98 1.76
C ALA A 30 5.64 5.74 2.87
N GLU A 31 6.26 6.78 3.43
CA GLU A 31 7.19 6.65 4.56
C GLU A 31 6.52 6.01 5.77
N LEU A 32 5.32 6.44 6.14
CA LEU A 32 4.57 5.90 7.27
C LEU A 32 4.23 4.41 7.05
N VAL A 33 3.61 4.07 5.91
CA VAL A 33 3.26 2.69 5.55
C VAL A 33 4.50 1.80 5.49
N CYS A 34 5.63 2.37 5.04
CA CYS A 34 6.88 1.62 4.94
C CYS A 34 7.61 1.47 6.30
N GLY A 35 7.41 2.38 7.24
CA GLY A 35 7.97 2.30 8.59
C GLY A 35 7.25 1.32 9.51
N CYS A 36 5.94 1.12 9.31
CA CYS A 36 5.13 0.24 10.15
C CYS A 36 5.44 -1.25 9.95
N THR A 37 5.25 -2.02 11.02
CA THR A 37 5.36 -3.49 10.98
C THR A 37 4.12 -4.11 10.33
N ALA A 38 2.95 -3.52 10.56
CA ALA A 38 1.69 -3.93 9.94
C ALA A 38 0.86 -2.71 9.52
N VAL A 39 0.14 -2.84 8.41
CA VAL A 39 -0.77 -1.81 7.92
C VAL A 39 -2.08 -2.46 7.51
N VAL A 40 -3.20 -1.91 7.99
CA VAL A 40 -4.55 -2.32 7.63
C VAL A 40 -5.24 -1.17 6.92
N CYS A 41 -5.53 -1.34 5.63
CA CYS A 41 -6.37 -0.41 4.88
C CYS A 41 -7.81 -0.94 4.86
N CYS A 42 -8.77 -0.16 5.35
CA CYS A 42 -10.16 -0.56 5.46
C CYS A 42 -11.09 0.30 4.59
N ARG A 43 -12.20 -0.28 4.10
CA ARG A 43 -13.17 0.40 3.22
C ARG A 43 -12.53 0.97 1.93
N CYS A 44 -11.55 0.27 1.36
CA CYS A 44 -10.90 0.66 0.11
C CYS A 44 -11.72 0.27 -1.12
N SER A 45 -11.71 1.12 -2.15
CA SER A 45 -12.19 0.75 -3.49
C SER A 45 -11.20 -0.20 -4.19
N PRO A 46 -11.63 -0.94 -5.22
CA PRO A 46 -10.73 -1.76 -6.05
C PRO A 46 -9.53 -0.98 -6.61
N GLU A 47 -9.74 0.28 -7.01
CA GLU A 47 -8.69 1.15 -7.54
C GLU A 47 -7.67 1.49 -6.45
N GLN A 48 -8.14 1.80 -5.24
CA GLN A 48 -7.28 2.13 -4.10
C GLN A 48 -6.39 0.95 -3.69
N LYS A 49 -6.89 -0.28 -3.78
CA LYS A 49 -6.06 -1.47 -3.53
C LYS A 49 -4.88 -1.54 -4.51
N ALA A 50 -5.11 -1.27 -5.79
CA ALA A 50 -4.04 -1.21 -6.79
C ALA A 50 -3.08 -0.04 -6.58
N GLN A 51 -3.59 1.12 -6.17
CA GLN A 51 -2.75 2.29 -5.83
C GLN A 51 -1.78 1.99 -4.68
N ILE A 52 -2.22 1.26 -3.64
CA ILE A 52 -1.32 0.82 -2.55
C ILE A 52 -0.19 -0.05 -3.08
N VAL A 53 -0.50 -1.03 -3.95
CA VAL A 53 0.52 -1.89 -4.56
C VAL A 53 1.53 -1.08 -5.35
N ASN A 54 1.06 -0.14 -6.18
CA ASN A 54 1.94 0.73 -6.97
C ASN A 54 2.81 1.65 -6.09
N LEU A 55 2.25 2.18 -5.00
CA LEU A 55 2.99 2.94 -4.00
C LEU A 55 4.14 2.11 -3.42
N LEU A 56 3.85 0.88 -2.98
CA LEU A 56 4.88 -0.01 -2.44
C LEU A 56 5.96 -0.34 -3.48
N ARG A 57 5.56 -0.63 -4.74
CA ARG A 57 6.52 -0.88 -5.82
C ARG A 57 7.45 0.31 -6.08
N LYS A 58 6.92 1.53 -6.01
CA LYS A 58 7.67 2.78 -6.22
C LYS A 58 8.64 3.07 -5.06
N TYR A 59 8.19 2.94 -3.80
CA TYR A 59 8.95 3.38 -2.63
C TYR A 59 9.77 2.29 -1.93
N ARG A 60 9.54 1.00 -2.26
CA ARG A 60 10.29 -0.14 -1.69
C ARG A 60 11.21 -0.83 -2.69
N ALA A 61 11.43 -0.29 -3.88
CA ALA A 61 12.37 -0.86 -4.84
C ALA A 61 13.76 -1.07 -4.17
N PRO A 62 14.41 -2.23 -4.38
CA PRO A 62 14.10 -3.29 -5.35
C PRO A 62 13.22 -4.44 -4.81
N LEU A 63 12.54 -4.28 -3.67
CA LEU A 63 11.73 -5.35 -3.10
C LEU A 63 10.55 -5.73 -3.99
N ARG A 64 10.18 -7.03 -3.96
CA ARG A 64 9.01 -7.56 -4.68
C ARG A 64 7.75 -7.39 -3.83
N VAL A 65 6.63 -7.17 -4.50
CA VAL A 65 5.31 -6.97 -3.90
C VAL A 65 4.44 -8.09 -4.44
N ALA A 66 3.88 -8.88 -3.53
CA ALA A 66 2.88 -9.90 -3.85
C ALA A 66 1.50 -9.40 -3.42
N ALA A 67 0.48 -9.71 -4.22
CA ALA A 67 -0.92 -9.42 -3.90
C ALA A 67 -1.74 -10.69 -4.06
N VAL A 68 -2.59 -10.97 -3.07
CA VAL A 68 -3.46 -12.15 -3.04
C VAL A 68 -4.90 -11.67 -2.89
N GLY A 69 -5.83 -12.25 -3.65
CA GLY A 69 -7.25 -11.95 -3.51
C GLY A 69 -8.13 -13.12 -3.96
N ASP A 70 -9.40 -13.08 -3.57
CA ASP A 70 -10.36 -14.17 -3.77
C ASP A 70 -11.52 -13.81 -4.71
N GLY A 71 -11.65 -12.53 -5.09
CA GLY A 71 -12.79 -12.05 -5.88
C GLY A 71 -12.49 -10.86 -6.81
N GLY A 72 -13.52 -10.44 -7.55
CA GLY A 72 -13.42 -9.41 -8.59
C GLY A 72 -12.90 -8.06 -8.10
N ASN A 73 -13.06 -7.75 -6.81
CA ASN A 73 -12.60 -6.50 -6.19
C ASN A 73 -11.07 -6.43 -6.01
N ASP A 74 -10.36 -7.53 -6.20
CA ASP A 74 -8.91 -7.64 -5.99
C ASP A 74 -8.14 -7.77 -7.30
N VAL A 75 -8.82 -7.94 -8.43
CA VAL A 75 -8.22 -8.15 -9.75
C VAL A 75 -7.22 -7.04 -10.10
N SER A 76 -7.59 -5.78 -9.88
CA SER A 76 -6.73 -4.61 -10.14
C SER A 76 -5.46 -4.63 -9.30
N MET A 77 -5.57 -5.01 -8.02
CA MET A 77 -4.45 -5.11 -7.08
C MET A 77 -3.51 -6.26 -7.45
N ILE A 78 -4.07 -7.43 -7.78
CA ILE A 78 -3.35 -8.63 -8.22
C ILE A 78 -2.55 -8.33 -9.49
N GLN A 79 -3.17 -7.68 -10.48
CA GLN A 79 -2.52 -7.32 -11.73
C GLN A 79 -1.43 -6.25 -11.57
N ALA A 80 -1.55 -5.36 -10.59
CA ALA A 80 -0.55 -4.32 -10.32
C ALA A 80 0.72 -4.86 -9.62
N ALA A 81 0.65 -6.03 -8.99
CA ALA A 81 1.74 -6.59 -8.21
C ALA A 81 2.84 -7.22 -9.08
N HIS A 82 4.01 -7.47 -8.48
CA HIS A 82 5.05 -8.25 -9.15
C HIS A 82 4.68 -9.73 -9.25
N ALA A 83 3.90 -10.22 -8.29
CA ALA A 83 3.29 -11.55 -8.29
C ALA A 83 1.85 -11.43 -7.77
N GLY A 84 0.88 -11.72 -8.63
CA GLY A 84 -0.53 -11.80 -8.28
C GLY A 84 -0.95 -13.26 -8.06
N ILE A 85 -1.72 -13.52 -7.00
CA ILE A 85 -2.22 -14.85 -6.61
C ILE A 85 -3.74 -14.80 -6.46
#